data_AF-A0A4R3Y123-F1
#
_entry.id   AF-A0A4R3Y123-F1
#
_cell.length_a   1.000
_cell.length_b   1.000
_cell.length_c   1.000
_cell.angle_alpha   90.00
_cell.angle_beta   90.00
_cell.angle_gamma   90.00
#
_symmetry.space_group_name_H-M   'P 1'
#
loop_
_entity.id
_entity.type
_entity.pdbx_description
1 polymer ?
#
loop_
_entity_poly.entity_id
_entity_poly.type
_entity_poly.pdbx_seq_one_letter_code
_entity_poly.pdbx_strand_id
1 'polypeptide(L)'
;MSAGTAGSPSQQGQTLETLDHTLVDAVNAADLLLAYATEQGSNVDEALMATIVHSKHILASRTTLTEDEESAFWYAYRKLCIATAPVSYQSLEATNPRLGVMGNVSDAGKAVLRYQGFTISFIVILLLFQVYWVFLSTLVDDSRRIHKEIIEIQVAANIQEKKDPTSAQQNTQTIENDPKYIDLWHRWQANLALLSKADIVGKFFKGTIEEAAKNAPEDLKLYISKNKDYLEAAQQMQTGAISLTIMSLYILPILYGLIGASAYVLRTLSQQIKTRTFTRASKIRLQLRIVLGALAGFSIAWFVGGDDSVKIAGNTAPLTPLALAFLAGYSIELLFSAMDTLVEAFTQGRAHKPMQLESPNK
;
A
#
# COMPACT_ATOMS: atom_id res chain seq x y z
N MET A 1 -2.26 -5.03 75.35
CA MET A 1 -1.65 -5.68 74.17
C MET A 1 -2.25 -4.98 72.95
N SER A 2 -1.56 -3.95 72.43
CA SER A 2 -0.63 -4.02 71.28
C SER A 2 -1.38 -4.42 70.01
N ALA A 3 -1.42 -3.69 68.89
CA ALA A 3 -0.57 -2.67 68.27
C ALA A 3 -1.48 -1.76 67.39
N GLY A 4 -1.17 -0.54 66.97
CA GLY A 4 0.10 0.01 66.48
C GLY A 4 -0.13 0.50 65.05
N THR A 5 -0.36 1.80 64.90
CA THR A 5 -0.39 2.56 63.65
C THR A 5 0.98 2.52 62.96
N ALA A 6 1.02 2.21 61.67
CA ALA A 6 2.18 2.43 60.82
C ALA A 6 1.71 2.99 59.47
N GLY A 7 1.87 4.31 59.30
CA GLY A 7 1.78 4.96 58.00
C GLY A 7 2.94 4.51 57.12
N SER A 8 2.65 4.09 55.89
CA SER A 8 3.65 3.76 54.87
C SER A 8 4.31 5.03 54.33
N PRO A 9 5.63 5.19 54.45
CA PRO A 9 6.38 6.29 53.84
C PRO A 9 7.02 5.82 52.53
N SER A 10 6.38 6.01 51.37
CA SER A 10 7.01 5.67 50.08
C SER A 10 6.25 6.14 48.82
N GLN A 11 5.65 7.33 48.83
CA GLN A 11 5.16 7.95 47.57
C GLN A 11 5.78 9.32 47.23
N GLN A 12 6.61 9.90 48.12
CA GLN A 12 7.32 11.14 47.81
C GLN A 12 8.64 10.92 47.05
N GLY A 13 9.23 9.71 47.06
CA GLY A 13 10.51 9.42 46.41
C GLY A 13 10.45 9.20 44.89
N GLN A 14 9.35 8.63 44.36
CA GLN A 14 9.23 8.29 42.94
C GLN A 14 8.82 9.48 42.05
N THR A 15 8.11 10.46 42.61
CA THR A 15 7.69 11.67 41.89
C THR A 15 8.85 12.66 41.70
N LEU A 16 9.80 12.68 42.64
CA LEU A 16 11.01 13.53 42.56
C LEU A 16 12.04 12.96 41.57
N GLU A 17 12.27 11.64 41.56
CA GLU A 17 13.17 10.98 40.59
C GLU A 17 12.70 11.11 39.13
N THR A 18 11.37 11.12 38.91
CA THR A 18 10.79 11.25 37.56
C THR A 18 10.81 12.68 37.05
N LEU A 19 10.63 13.69 37.93
CA LEU A 19 10.81 15.09 37.56
C LEU A 19 12.28 15.40 37.23
N ASP A 20 13.23 14.90 38.02
CA ASP A 20 14.66 15.13 37.82
C ASP A 20 15.14 14.57 36.47
N HIS A 21 14.65 13.39 36.08
CA HIS A 21 14.89 12.84 34.73
C HIS A 21 14.32 13.72 33.60
N THR A 22 13.14 14.32 33.77
CA THR A 22 12.57 15.22 32.74
C THR A 22 13.32 16.55 32.61
N LEU A 23 13.85 17.09 33.71
CA LEU A 23 14.63 18.32 33.70
C LEU A 23 16.01 18.09 33.07
N VAL A 24 16.70 17.00 33.43
CA VAL A 24 17.97 16.60 32.82
C VAL A 24 17.82 16.39 31.31
N ASP A 25 16.75 15.71 30.87
CA ASP A 25 16.45 15.52 29.45
C ASP A 25 16.19 16.87 28.74
N ALA A 26 15.49 17.80 29.40
CA ALA A 26 15.23 19.13 28.87
C ALA A 26 16.49 20.01 28.77
N VAL A 27 17.40 19.96 29.74
CA VAL A 27 18.68 20.70 29.69
C VAL A 27 19.58 20.17 28.58
N ASN A 28 19.66 18.84 28.44
CA ASN A 28 20.36 18.23 27.30
C ASN A 28 19.72 18.65 25.97
N ALA A 29 18.39 18.77 25.93
CA ALA A 29 17.68 19.24 24.75
C ALA A 29 17.96 20.70 24.40
N ALA A 30 18.04 21.57 25.41
CA ALA A 30 18.38 22.97 25.26
C ALA A 30 19.79 23.17 24.71
N ASP A 31 20.76 22.40 25.20
CA ASP A 31 22.16 22.45 24.76
C ASP A 31 22.32 22.10 23.27
N LEU A 32 21.59 21.08 22.78
CA LEU A 32 21.60 20.72 21.37
C LEU A 32 20.94 21.77 20.47
N LEU A 33 19.83 22.34 20.91
CA LEU A 33 19.17 23.43 20.18
C LEU A 33 20.06 24.67 20.14
N LEU A 34 20.82 24.93 21.20
CA LEU A 34 21.75 26.04 21.27
C LEU A 34 22.93 25.85 20.32
N ALA A 35 23.53 24.66 20.28
CA ALA A 35 24.58 24.32 19.32
C ALA A 35 24.08 24.42 17.86
N TYR A 36 22.85 23.99 17.59
CA TYR A 36 22.24 24.15 16.27
C TYR A 36 22.00 25.63 15.91
N ALA A 37 21.48 26.42 16.85
CA ALA A 37 21.22 27.84 16.65
C ALA A 37 22.50 28.62 16.35
N THR A 38 23.61 28.29 17.03
CA THR A 38 24.92 28.91 16.77
C THR A 38 25.52 28.47 15.44
N GLU A 39 25.40 27.19 15.04
CA GLU A 39 25.84 26.72 13.71
C GLU A 39 25.09 27.41 12.55
N GLN A 40 23.80 27.70 12.72
CA GLN A 40 22.99 28.40 11.72
C GLN A 40 23.14 29.92 11.75
N GLY A 41 23.94 30.47 12.66
CA GLY A 41 24.11 31.92 12.82
C GLY A 41 22.86 32.63 13.33
N SER A 42 21.98 31.94 14.06
CA SER A 42 20.79 32.54 14.66
C SER A 42 21.18 33.43 15.84
N ASN A 43 20.63 34.64 15.91
CA ASN A 43 20.93 35.60 16.98
C ASN A 43 20.19 35.20 18.27
N VAL A 44 20.78 34.28 19.03
CA VAL A 44 20.29 33.90 20.37
C VAL A 44 20.82 34.91 21.37
N ASP A 45 19.89 35.50 22.14
CA ASP A 45 20.21 36.45 23.21
C ASP A 45 21.23 35.86 24.20
N GLU A 46 22.32 36.59 24.44
CA GLU A 46 23.45 36.19 25.29
C GLU A 46 22.99 35.84 26.71
N ALA A 47 21.97 36.54 27.22
CA ALA A 47 21.38 36.25 28.52
C ALA A 47 20.73 34.85 28.57
N LEU A 48 20.02 34.44 27.51
CA LEU A 48 19.37 33.13 27.45
C LEU A 48 20.39 32.01 27.28
N MET A 49 21.45 32.27 26.51
CA MET A 49 22.58 31.34 26.35
C MET A 49 23.27 31.09 27.69
N ALA A 50 23.54 32.16 28.45
CA ALA A 50 24.13 32.07 29.78
C ALA A 50 23.25 31.26 30.74
N THR A 51 21.93 31.47 30.76
CA THR A 51 21.00 30.70 31.60
C THR A 51 21.04 29.20 31.27
N ILE A 52 21.01 28.82 30.00
CA ILE A 52 21.01 27.40 29.57
C ILE A 52 22.35 26.73 29.92
N VAL A 53 23.47 27.39 29.65
CA VAL A 53 24.82 26.88 29.98
C VAL A 53 25.02 26.77 31.49
N HIS A 54 24.49 27.73 32.26
CA HIS A 54 24.54 27.71 33.71
C HIS A 54 23.76 26.53 34.29
N SER A 55 22.52 26.31 33.84
CA SER A 55 21.70 25.16 34.26
C SER A 55 22.37 23.81 33.95
N LYS A 56 23.07 23.70 32.81
CA LYS A 56 23.87 22.51 32.46
C LYS A 56 25.03 22.29 33.42
N HIS A 57 25.77 23.33 33.76
CA HIS A 57 26.89 23.20 34.70
C HIS A 57 26.44 22.80 36.11
N ILE A 58 25.31 23.34 36.59
CA ILE A 58 24.73 23.01 37.89
C ILE A 58 24.29 21.53 37.96
N LEU A 59 23.62 21.04 36.92
CA LEU A 59 23.20 19.64 36.85
C LEU A 59 24.40 18.69 36.67
N ALA A 60 25.45 19.11 35.96
CA ALA A 60 26.68 18.33 35.82
C ALA A 60 27.46 18.19 37.14
N SER A 61 27.36 19.17 38.05
CA SER A 61 27.94 19.09 39.41
C SER A 61 27.08 18.28 40.40
N ARG A 62 26.02 17.59 39.93
CA ARG A 62 25.03 16.86 40.75
C ARG A 62 24.32 17.75 41.77
N THR A 63 24.15 19.02 41.44
CA THR A 63 23.40 19.98 42.25
C THR A 63 22.03 20.17 41.63
N THR A 64 20.97 20.17 42.43
CA THR A 64 19.61 20.48 41.95
C THR A 64 19.47 21.99 41.72
N LEU A 65 18.79 22.39 40.66
CA LEU A 65 18.44 23.80 40.44
C LEU A 65 17.51 24.31 41.53
N THR A 66 17.64 25.58 41.89
CA THR A 66 16.63 26.27 42.71
C THR A 66 15.36 26.54 41.90
N GLU A 67 14.23 26.76 42.57
CA GLU A 67 12.93 27.01 41.90
C GLU A 67 12.97 28.20 40.92
N ASP A 68 13.74 29.25 41.27
CA ASP A 68 13.93 30.44 40.44
C ASP A 68 14.81 30.14 39.21
N GLU A 69 15.87 29.36 39.37
CA GLU A 69 16.76 28.96 38.28
C GLU A 69 16.08 27.98 37.31
N GLU A 70 15.26 27.06 37.83
CA GLU A 70 14.47 26.15 37.00
C GLU A 70 13.43 26.92 36.18
N SER A 71 12.73 27.88 36.79
CA SER A 71 11.78 28.73 36.10
C SER A 71 12.45 29.58 34.99
N ALA A 72 13.63 30.13 35.28
CA ALA A 72 14.45 30.86 34.31
C ALA A 72 14.91 29.95 33.16
N PHE A 73 15.30 28.72 33.46
CA PHE A 73 15.63 27.70 32.46
C PHE A 73 14.45 27.42 31.53
N TRP A 74 13.26 27.11 32.06
CA TRP A 74 12.09 26.82 31.23
C TRP A 74 11.67 27.99 30.34
N TYR A 75 11.83 29.22 30.84
CA TYR A 75 11.61 30.43 30.03
C TYR A 75 12.62 30.56 28.88
N ALA A 76 13.91 30.36 29.16
CA ALA A 76 14.97 30.41 28.16
C ALA A 76 14.84 29.28 27.13
N TYR A 77 14.54 28.07 27.58
CA TYR A 77 14.29 26.90 26.74
C TYR A 77 13.10 27.13 25.80
N ARG A 78 11.99 27.69 26.30
CA ARG A 78 10.83 28.05 25.46
C ARG A 78 11.21 29.08 24.38
N LYS A 79 11.94 30.14 24.73
CA LYS A 79 12.39 31.14 23.75
C LYS A 79 13.33 30.54 22.71
N LEU A 80 14.22 29.65 23.12
CA LEU A 80 15.10 28.93 22.20
C LEU A 80 14.31 28.02 21.24
N CYS A 81 13.30 27.30 21.73
CA CYS A 81 12.41 26.49 20.88
C CYS A 81 11.65 27.34 19.84
N ILE A 82 11.24 28.55 20.21
CA ILE A 82 10.59 29.49 19.28
C ILE A 82 11.59 29.99 18.24
N ALA A 83 12.81 30.35 18.66
CA ALA A 83 13.86 30.87 17.77
C ALA A 83 14.42 29.81 16.81
N THR A 84 14.34 28.53 17.17
CA THR A 84 14.83 27.40 16.37
C THR A 84 13.73 26.71 15.55
N ALA A 85 12.49 27.20 15.61
CA ALA A 85 11.40 26.69 14.77
C ALA A 85 11.78 26.77 13.27
N PRO A 86 11.56 25.70 12.48
CA PRO A 86 10.77 24.50 12.74
C PRO A 86 11.53 23.30 13.36
N VAL A 87 12.81 23.45 13.71
CA VAL A 87 13.66 22.36 14.20
C VAL A 87 13.41 22.11 15.68
N SER A 88 13.08 20.86 16.04
CA SER A 88 12.89 20.44 17.43
C SER A 88 14.05 19.58 17.90
N TYR A 89 14.25 19.53 19.22
CA TYR A 89 15.22 18.63 19.85
C TYR A 89 15.08 17.18 19.37
N GLN A 90 13.85 16.67 19.33
CA GLN A 90 13.55 15.32 18.86
C GLN A 90 14.02 15.08 17.43
N SER A 91 14.03 16.11 16.58
CA SER A 91 14.56 15.96 15.24
C SER A 91 16.07 16.07 15.15
N LEU A 92 16.72 16.85 16.00
CA LEU A 92 18.19 16.89 16.06
C LEU A 92 18.75 15.56 16.57
N GLU A 93 18.16 15.03 17.65
CA GLU A 93 18.47 13.70 18.20
C GLU A 93 18.20 12.60 17.16
N ALA A 94 17.04 12.64 16.50
CA ALA A 94 16.69 11.64 15.49
C ALA A 94 17.53 11.73 14.21
N THR A 95 18.29 12.80 13.97
CA THR A 95 19.10 12.96 12.74
C THR A 95 20.60 12.94 12.99
N ASN A 96 21.08 12.99 14.23
CA ASN A 96 22.51 13.03 14.54
C ASN A 96 22.97 11.73 15.25
N PRO A 97 23.76 10.86 14.58
CA PRO A 97 24.18 9.57 15.15
C PRO A 97 25.23 9.68 16.27
N ARG A 98 25.92 10.82 16.43
CA ARG A 98 26.91 11.03 17.50
C ARG A 98 26.31 11.21 18.90
N LEU A 99 24.99 11.33 18.98
CA LEU A 99 24.26 11.71 20.20
C LEU A 99 23.53 10.55 20.89
N GLY A 100 23.58 9.33 20.32
CA GLY A 100 23.12 8.13 21.01
C GLY A 100 24.18 7.64 21.99
N VAL A 101 23.81 7.44 23.26
CA VAL A 101 24.57 6.62 24.21
C VAL A 101 24.88 5.29 23.51
N MET A 102 26.16 5.05 23.24
CA MET A 102 26.71 3.83 22.64
C MET A 102 26.19 3.49 21.22
N GLY A 103 26.96 3.90 20.18
CA GLY A 103 27.08 3.18 18.89
C GLY A 103 25.84 2.90 18.04
N ASN A 104 24.66 3.38 18.43
CA ASN A 104 23.39 3.01 17.83
C ASN A 104 22.98 3.98 16.73
N VAL A 105 22.70 3.44 15.55
CA VAL A 105 22.19 4.17 14.37
C VAL A 105 21.03 5.08 14.77
N SER A 106 21.11 6.36 14.38
CA SER A 106 20.13 7.41 14.69
C SER A 106 18.68 6.99 14.37
N ASP A 107 17.71 7.45 15.17
CA ASP A 107 16.30 7.01 15.10
C ASP A 107 15.62 7.30 13.75
N ALA A 108 16.03 8.35 13.03
CA ALA A 108 15.62 8.59 11.63
C ALA A 108 16.34 7.65 10.67
N GLY A 109 17.62 7.35 10.88
CA GLY A 109 18.36 6.38 10.07
C GLY A 109 17.71 4.99 10.08
N LYS A 110 17.30 4.50 11.26
CA LYS A 110 16.54 3.26 11.40
C LYS A 110 15.17 3.32 10.70
N ALA A 111 14.50 4.48 10.75
CA ALA A 111 13.23 4.68 10.05
C ALA A 111 13.42 4.62 8.53
N VAL A 112 14.44 5.30 8.00
CA VAL A 112 14.79 5.29 6.57
C VAL A 112 15.06 3.87 6.09
N LEU A 113 15.93 3.13 6.78
CA LEU A 113 16.26 1.75 6.40
C LEU A 113 15.02 0.84 6.41
N ARG A 114 14.11 1.04 7.37
CA ARG A 114 12.85 0.30 7.44
C ARG A 114 11.93 0.62 6.26
N TYR A 115 11.70 1.90 5.97
CA TYR A 115 10.82 2.31 4.85
C TYR A 115 11.44 2.02 3.47
N GLN A 116 12.77 2.09 3.35
CA GLN A 116 13.49 1.62 2.17
C GLN A 116 13.33 0.11 2.00
N GLY A 117 13.53 -0.66 3.07
CA GLY A 117 13.31 -2.11 3.06
C GLY A 117 11.89 -2.50 2.65
N PHE A 118 10.88 -1.82 3.18
CA PHE A 118 9.49 -2.03 2.76
C PHE A 118 9.27 -1.65 1.28
N THR A 119 9.82 -0.54 0.82
CA THR A 119 9.66 -0.13 -0.58
C THR A 119 10.32 -1.11 -1.53
N ILE A 120 11.55 -1.55 -1.24
CA ILE A 120 12.25 -2.57 -2.02
C ILE A 120 11.45 -3.89 -1.99
N SER A 121 10.93 -4.28 -0.82
CA SER A 121 10.08 -5.47 -0.69
C SER A 121 8.83 -5.37 -1.57
N PHE A 122 8.13 -4.23 -1.57
CA PHE A 122 6.96 -4.01 -2.43
C PHE A 122 7.32 -4.02 -3.92
N ILE A 123 8.47 -3.47 -4.31
CA ILE A 123 8.96 -3.53 -5.70
C ILE A 123 9.24 -4.98 -6.11
N VAL A 124 9.93 -5.74 -5.26
CA VAL A 124 10.22 -7.16 -5.52
C VAL A 124 8.93 -7.97 -5.61
N ILE A 125 8.00 -7.78 -4.68
CA ILE A 125 6.68 -8.44 -4.69
C ILE A 125 5.93 -8.07 -5.97
N LEU A 126 5.87 -6.78 -6.32
CA LEU A 126 5.22 -6.33 -7.55
C LEU A 126 5.84 -6.97 -8.79
N LEU A 127 7.17 -7.05 -8.85
CA LEU A 127 7.85 -7.67 -9.98
C LEU A 127 7.52 -9.16 -10.08
N LEU A 128 7.47 -9.89 -8.96
CA LEU A 128 7.05 -11.30 -8.94
C LEU A 128 5.62 -11.47 -9.44
N PHE A 129 4.69 -10.62 -8.98
CA PHE A 129 3.30 -10.64 -9.44
C PHE A 129 3.16 -10.27 -10.91
N GLN A 130 3.94 -9.31 -11.41
CA GLN A 130 3.97 -8.96 -12.83
C GLN A 130 4.48 -10.10 -13.69
N VAL A 131 5.60 -10.73 -13.32
CA VAL A 131 6.15 -11.88 -14.05
C VAL A 131 5.13 -13.03 -14.07
N TYR A 132 4.49 -13.31 -12.94
CA TYR A 132 3.44 -14.31 -12.85
C TYR A 132 2.21 -13.95 -13.71
N TRP A 133 1.77 -12.69 -13.71
CA TRP A 133 0.66 -12.21 -14.55
C TRP A 133 0.98 -12.34 -16.05
N VAL A 134 2.19 -11.95 -16.49
CA VAL A 134 2.62 -12.09 -17.89
C VAL A 134 2.68 -13.56 -18.30
N PHE A 135 3.23 -14.42 -17.43
CA PHE A 135 3.29 -15.85 -17.70
C PHE A 135 1.90 -16.47 -17.84
N LEU A 136 0.99 -16.15 -16.91
CA LEU A 136 -0.38 -16.68 -16.91
C LEU A 136 -1.22 -16.15 -18.09
N SER A 137 -1.09 -14.87 -18.43
CA SER A 137 -1.80 -14.27 -19.58
C SER A 137 -1.34 -14.90 -20.89
N THR A 138 -0.02 -15.09 -21.06
CA THR A 138 0.53 -15.79 -22.23
C THR A 138 -0.04 -17.21 -22.35
N LEU A 139 -0.07 -17.98 -21.25
CA LEU A 139 -0.62 -19.34 -21.27
C LEU A 139 -2.12 -19.36 -21.61
N VAL A 140 -2.91 -18.47 -21.01
CA VAL A 140 -4.36 -18.40 -21.24
C VAL A 140 -4.66 -17.95 -22.66
N ASP A 141 -3.96 -16.95 -23.18
CA ASP A 141 -4.22 -16.37 -24.50
C ASP A 141 -3.72 -17.29 -25.62
N ASP A 142 -2.55 -17.91 -25.46
CA ASP A 142 -2.07 -18.93 -26.40
C ASP A 142 -3.01 -20.15 -26.39
N SER A 143 -3.47 -20.60 -25.22
CA SER A 143 -4.43 -21.70 -25.12
C SER A 143 -5.76 -21.36 -25.82
N ARG A 144 -6.28 -20.14 -25.64
CA ARG A 144 -7.47 -19.66 -26.34
C ARG A 144 -7.28 -19.62 -27.86
N ARG A 145 -6.14 -19.11 -28.33
CA ARG A 145 -5.81 -19.05 -29.77
C ARG A 145 -5.72 -20.44 -30.38
N ILE A 146 -4.95 -21.34 -29.76
CA ILE A 146 -4.78 -22.71 -30.25
C ILE A 146 -6.13 -23.46 -30.24
N HIS A 147 -6.92 -23.32 -29.17
CA HIS A 147 -8.23 -23.95 -29.10
C HIS A 147 -9.17 -23.47 -30.21
N LYS A 148 -9.13 -22.17 -30.54
CA LYS A 148 -9.89 -21.61 -31.67
C LYS A 148 -9.46 -22.23 -33.01
N GLU A 149 -8.15 -22.36 -33.25
CA GLU A 149 -7.63 -23.00 -34.47
C GLU A 149 -8.03 -24.48 -34.58
N ILE A 150 -7.99 -25.22 -33.47
CA ILE A 150 -8.45 -26.62 -33.41
C ILE A 150 -9.94 -26.70 -33.77
N ILE A 151 -10.78 -25.83 -33.19
CA ILE A 151 -12.22 -25.79 -33.51
C ILE A 151 -12.44 -25.46 -34.99
N GLU A 152 -11.72 -24.51 -35.56
CA GLU A 152 -11.87 -24.13 -36.97
C GLU A 152 -11.54 -25.31 -37.91
N ILE A 153 -10.48 -26.08 -37.62
CA ILE A 153 -10.12 -27.30 -38.37
C ILE A 153 -11.24 -28.34 -38.26
N GLN A 154 -11.76 -28.55 -37.06
CA GLN A 154 -12.79 -29.56 -36.81
C GLN A 154 -14.14 -29.19 -37.42
N VAL A 155 -14.52 -27.91 -37.38
CA VAL A 155 -15.73 -27.39 -38.03
C VAL A 155 -15.63 -27.51 -39.54
N ALA A 156 -14.48 -27.18 -40.14
CA ALA A 156 -14.27 -27.34 -41.58
C ALA A 156 -14.46 -28.79 -42.03
N ALA A 157 -13.98 -29.76 -41.25
CA ALA A 157 -14.18 -31.17 -41.53
C ALA A 157 -15.63 -31.64 -41.32
N ASN A 158 -16.30 -31.19 -40.25
CA ASN A 158 -17.72 -31.51 -40.02
C ASN A 158 -18.63 -30.96 -41.13
N ILE A 159 -18.29 -29.81 -41.72
CA ILE A 159 -18.99 -29.25 -42.89
C ILE A 159 -18.80 -30.13 -44.14
N GLN A 160 -17.64 -30.77 -44.30
CA GLN A 160 -17.39 -31.72 -45.39
C GLN A 160 -18.11 -33.05 -45.16
N GLU A 161 -18.11 -33.55 -43.92
CA GLU A 161 -18.86 -34.75 -43.52
C GLU A 161 -20.36 -34.61 -43.80
N LYS A 162 -20.94 -33.43 -43.52
CA LYS A 162 -22.35 -33.16 -43.78
C LYS A 162 -22.70 -33.13 -45.29
N LYS A 163 -21.70 -32.94 -46.16
CA LYS A 163 -21.86 -33.01 -47.63
C LYS A 163 -21.72 -34.42 -48.18
N ASP A 164 -20.95 -35.28 -47.53
CA ASP A 164 -20.78 -36.70 -47.90
C ASP A 164 -20.60 -37.60 -46.66
N PRO A 165 -21.68 -38.23 -46.14
CA PRO A 165 -21.65 -38.97 -44.88
C PRO A 165 -20.83 -40.27 -44.95
N THR A 166 -20.49 -40.78 -46.14
CA THR A 166 -19.60 -41.94 -46.29
C THR A 166 -18.12 -41.58 -46.01
N SER A 167 -17.77 -40.29 -46.10
CA SER A 167 -16.44 -39.78 -45.83
C SER A 167 -16.19 -39.37 -44.36
N ALA A 168 -17.18 -39.52 -43.47
CA ALA A 168 -17.12 -39.15 -42.05
C ALA A 168 -15.93 -39.75 -41.29
N GLN A 169 -15.78 -41.08 -41.38
CA GLN A 169 -14.69 -41.80 -40.72
C GLN A 169 -13.33 -41.48 -41.35
N GLN A 170 -13.29 -41.28 -42.66
CA GLN A 170 -12.06 -40.91 -43.38
C GLN A 170 -11.63 -39.48 -43.05
N ASN A 171 -12.55 -38.52 -42.93
CA ASN A 171 -12.26 -37.14 -42.55
C ASN A 171 -11.75 -37.04 -41.11
N THR A 172 -12.37 -37.76 -40.17
CA THR A 172 -11.91 -37.80 -38.77
C THR A 172 -10.49 -38.37 -38.67
N GLN A 173 -10.21 -39.49 -39.35
CA GLN A 173 -8.88 -40.09 -39.40
C GLN A 173 -7.86 -39.20 -40.14
N THR A 174 -8.29 -38.40 -41.13
CA THR A 174 -7.41 -37.48 -41.86
C THR A 174 -6.99 -36.30 -40.97
N ILE A 175 -7.90 -35.78 -40.15
CA ILE A 175 -7.58 -34.71 -39.17
C ILE A 175 -6.63 -35.23 -38.09
N GLU A 176 -6.93 -36.39 -37.51
CA GLU A 176 -6.10 -36.95 -36.43
C GLU A 176 -4.67 -37.29 -36.88
N ASN A 177 -4.47 -37.53 -38.18
CA ASN A 177 -3.16 -37.76 -38.78
C ASN A 177 -2.51 -36.50 -39.38
N ASP A 178 -3.18 -35.34 -39.39
CA ASP A 178 -2.60 -34.08 -39.88
C ASP A 178 -1.50 -33.62 -38.89
N PRO A 179 -0.23 -33.49 -39.34
CA PRO A 179 0.86 -33.02 -38.49
C PRO A 179 0.58 -31.69 -37.81
N LYS A 180 -0.18 -30.79 -38.46
CA LYS A 180 -0.56 -29.49 -37.91
C LYS A 180 -1.56 -29.65 -36.76
N TYR A 181 -2.56 -30.50 -36.92
CA TYR A 181 -3.55 -30.77 -35.86
C TYR A 181 -2.87 -31.41 -34.64
N ILE A 182 -1.99 -32.38 -34.87
CA ILE A 182 -1.22 -33.05 -33.80
C ILE A 182 -0.35 -32.05 -33.03
N ASP A 183 0.38 -31.16 -33.72
CA ASP A 183 1.18 -30.11 -33.07
C ASP A 183 0.32 -29.18 -32.22
N LEU A 184 -0.77 -28.65 -32.78
CA LEU A 184 -1.68 -27.76 -32.08
C LEU A 184 -2.28 -28.43 -30.85
N TRP A 185 -2.73 -29.67 -30.99
CA TRP A 185 -3.34 -30.42 -29.90
C TRP A 185 -2.34 -30.71 -28.76
N HIS A 186 -1.11 -31.15 -29.08
CA HIS A 186 -0.08 -31.37 -28.07
C HIS A 186 0.33 -30.07 -27.36
N ARG A 187 0.46 -28.95 -28.09
CA ARG A 187 0.78 -27.64 -27.51
C ARG A 187 -0.33 -27.14 -26.61
N TRP A 188 -1.59 -27.33 -27.00
CA TRP A 188 -2.73 -26.99 -26.17
C TRP A 188 -2.73 -27.78 -24.85
N GLN A 189 -2.51 -29.10 -24.93
CA GLN A 189 -2.40 -29.93 -23.73
C GLN A 189 -1.22 -29.56 -22.84
N ALA A 190 -0.06 -29.26 -23.43
CA ALA A 190 1.10 -28.78 -22.68
C ALA A 190 0.78 -27.47 -21.94
N ASN A 191 0.11 -26.52 -22.59
CA ASN A 191 -0.31 -25.26 -21.98
C ASN A 191 -1.32 -25.48 -20.85
N LEU A 192 -2.29 -26.37 -21.01
CA LEU A 192 -3.23 -26.74 -19.95
C LEU A 192 -2.53 -27.40 -18.76
N ALA A 193 -1.60 -28.31 -19.01
CA ALA A 193 -0.81 -28.95 -17.97
C ALA A 193 0.05 -27.93 -17.19
N LEU A 194 0.66 -26.98 -17.89
CA LEU A 194 1.38 -25.88 -17.26
C LEU A 194 0.45 -24.97 -16.46
N LEU A 195 -0.72 -24.64 -17.00
CA LEU A 195 -1.70 -23.79 -16.35
C LEU A 195 -2.25 -24.42 -15.06
N SER A 196 -2.57 -25.71 -15.08
CA SER A 196 -2.98 -26.45 -13.87
C SER A 196 -1.91 -26.43 -12.76
N LYS A 197 -0.63 -26.37 -13.14
CA LYS A 197 0.49 -26.26 -12.19
C LYS A 197 0.68 -24.82 -11.71
N ALA A 198 0.58 -23.86 -12.62
CA ALA A 198 0.83 -22.45 -12.37
C ALA A 198 -0.31 -21.74 -11.64
N ASP A 199 -1.55 -22.23 -11.76
CA ASP A 199 -2.72 -21.56 -11.21
C ASP A 199 -2.82 -21.70 -9.68
N ILE A 200 -2.10 -20.82 -8.97
CA ILE A 200 -2.07 -20.77 -7.50
C ILE A 200 -3.42 -20.33 -6.93
N VAL A 201 -4.08 -19.38 -7.59
CA VAL A 201 -5.36 -18.81 -7.14
C VAL A 201 -6.48 -19.85 -7.32
N GLY A 202 -6.53 -20.55 -8.45
CA GLY A 202 -7.46 -21.66 -8.65
C GLY A 202 -7.30 -22.78 -7.64
N LYS A 203 -6.06 -23.12 -7.28
CA LYS A 203 -5.77 -24.10 -6.22
C LYS A 203 -6.26 -23.64 -4.85
N PHE A 204 -6.13 -22.35 -4.55
CA PHE A 204 -6.63 -21.78 -3.30
C PHE A 204 -8.16 -21.90 -3.19
N PHE A 205 -8.89 -21.70 -4.30
CA PHE A 205 -10.34 -21.81 -4.36
C PHE A 205 -10.86 -23.21 -4.74
N LYS A 206 -9.98 -24.21 -4.88
CA LYS A 206 -10.34 -25.56 -5.34
C LYS A 206 -11.43 -26.19 -4.48
N GLY A 207 -11.37 -26.03 -3.16
CA GLY A 207 -12.38 -26.57 -2.24
C GLY A 207 -13.78 -26.02 -2.50
N THR A 208 -13.89 -24.71 -2.76
CA THR A 208 -15.17 -24.06 -3.07
C THR A 208 -15.75 -24.55 -4.40
N ILE A 209 -14.88 -24.75 -5.41
CA ILE A 209 -15.29 -25.24 -6.72
C ILE A 209 -15.76 -26.71 -6.63
N GLU A 210 -15.05 -27.54 -5.88
CA GLU A 210 -15.37 -28.97 -5.72
C GLU A 210 -16.68 -29.17 -4.94
N GLU A 211 -16.94 -28.33 -3.94
CA GLU A 211 -18.20 -28.33 -3.19
C GLU A 211 -19.39 -27.86 -4.04
N ALA A 212 -19.19 -26.85 -4.88
CA ALA A 212 -20.20 -26.44 -5.87
C ALA A 212 -20.50 -27.55 -6.89
N ALA A 213 -19.48 -28.30 -7.34
CA ALA A 213 -19.64 -29.42 -8.27
C ALA A 213 -20.42 -30.60 -7.65
N LYS A 214 -20.28 -30.87 -6.34
CA LYS A 214 -21.05 -31.91 -5.64
C LYS A 214 -22.54 -31.60 -5.56
N ASN A 215 -22.87 -30.32 -5.44
CA ASN A 215 -24.24 -29.81 -5.34
C ASN A 215 -24.89 -29.54 -6.71
N ALA A 216 -24.19 -29.85 -7.80
CA ALA A 216 -24.72 -29.72 -9.16
C ALA A 216 -25.93 -30.64 -9.40
N PRO A 217 -26.90 -30.23 -10.22
CA PRO A 217 -28.03 -31.07 -10.61
C PRO A 217 -27.57 -32.32 -11.40
N GLU A 218 -28.34 -33.40 -11.31
CA GLU A 218 -28.00 -34.75 -11.82
C GLU A 218 -27.73 -34.78 -13.34
N ASP A 219 -28.44 -33.96 -14.10
CA ASP A 219 -28.22 -33.77 -15.53
C ASP A 219 -26.80 -33.22 -15.78
N LEU A 220 -26.38 -32.20 -15.05
CA LEU A 220 -25.05 -31.63 -15.15
C LEU A 220 -23.98 -32.65 -14.74
N LYS A 221 -24.22 -33.49 -13.72
CA LYS A 221 -23.30 -34.59 -13.33
C LYS A 221 -23.15 -35.63 -14.45
N LEU A 222 -24.23 -35.97 -15.15
CA LEU A 222 -24.19 -36.88 -16.30
C LEU A 222 -23.42 -36.28 -17.48
N TYR A 223 -23.63 -34.98 -17.77
CA TYR A 223 -22.85 -34.27 -18.79
C TYR A 223 -21.36 -34.17 -18.42
N ILE A 224 -21.05 -33.90 -17.15
CA ILE A 224 -19.68 -33.83 -16.61
C ILE A 224 -18.97 -35.18 -16.76
N SER A 225 -19.62 -36.28 -16.38
CA SER A 225 -19.01 -37.61 -16.45
C SER A 225 -18.76 -38.07 -17.89
N LYS A 226 -19.65 -37.74 -18.83
CA LYS A 226 -19.54 -38.12 -20.24
C LYS A 226 -18.47 -37.34 -21.02
N ASN A 227 -18.17 -36.11 -20.61
CA ASN A 227 -17.25 -35.20 -21.33
C ASN A 227 -16.09 -34.73 -20.45
N LYS A 228 -15.68 -35.57 -19.50
CA LYS A 228 -14.75 -35.22 -18.42
C LYS A 228 -13.49 -34.50 -18.90
N ASP A 229 -12.82 -34.99 -19.94
CA ASP A 229 -11.57 -34.41 -20.44
C ASP A 229 -11.76 -32.99 -21.01
N TYR A 230 -12.86 -32.76 -21.74
CA TYR A 230 -13.20 -31.43 -22.28
C TYR A 230 -13.59 -30.45 -21.18
N LEU A 231 -14.31 -30.93 -20.14
CA LEU A 231 -14.67 -30.11 -18.99
C LEU A 231 -13.48 -29.78 -18.12
N GLU A 232 -12.55 -30.70 -17.91
CA GLU A 232 -11.31 -30.43 -17.16
C GLU A 232 -10.47 -29.37 -17.88
N ALA A 233 -10.35 -29.46 -19.21
CA ALA A 233 -9.69 -28.43 -20.01
C ALA A 233 -10.41 -27.07 -19.93
N ALA A 234 -11.74 -27.04 -20.06
CA ALA A 234 -12.53 -25.82 -19.97
C ALA A 234 -12.47 -25.18 -18.56
N GLN A 235 -12.53 -26.00 -17.51
CA GLN A 235 -12.39 -25.56 -16.12
C GLN A 235 -11.01 -24.95 -15.87
N GLN A 236 -9.95 -25.59 -16.38
CA GLN A 236 -8.59 -25.05 -16.25
C GLN A 236 -8.48 -23.68 -16.95
N MET A 237 -8.96 -23.56 -18.18
CA MET A 237 -8.94 -22.27 -18.90
C MET A 237 -9.76 -21.18 -18.18
N GLN A 238 -10.93 -21.52 -17.66
CA GLN A 238 -11.76 -20.57 -16.90
C GLN A 238 -11.10 -20.15 -15.59
N THR A 239 -10.48 -21.10 -14.88
CA THR A 239 -9.83 -20.79 -13.60
C THR A 239 -8.61 -19.89 -13.82
N GLY A 240 -7.80 -20.15 -14.84
CA GLY A 240 -6.71 -19.26 -15.24
C GLY A 240 -7.18 -17.85 -15.62
N ALA A 241 -8.31 -17.73 -16.34
CA ALA A 241 -8.89 -16.44 -16.68
C ALA A 241 -9.40 -15.68 -15.44
N ILE A 242 -10.08 -16.36 -14.52
CA ILE A 242 -10.52 -15.77 -13.24
C ILE A 242 -9.31 -15.28 -12.43
N SER A 243 -8.23 -16.08 -12.38
CA SER A 243 -6.99 -15.73 -11.71
C SER A 243 -6.35 -14.47 -12.29
N LEU A 244 -6.36 -14.29 -13.63
CA LEU A 244 -5.91 -13.07 -14.28
C LEU A 244 -6.78 -11.86 -13.92
N THR A 245 -8.10 -12.03 -13.88
CA THR A 245 -9.03 -10.96 -13.49
C THR A 245 -8.79 -10.53 -12.05
N ILE A 246 -8.64 -11.49 -11.12
CA ILE A 246 -8.36 -11.19 -9.70
C ILE A 246 -7.05 -10.40 -9.57
N MET A 247 -6.03 -10.83 -10.30
CA MET A 247 -4.72 -10.19 -10.24
C MET A 247 -4.72 -8.79 -10.85
N SER A 248 -5.39 -8.61 -11.99
CA SER A 248 -5.47 -7.32 -12.69
C SER A 248 -6.36 -6.30 -11.97
N LEU A 249 -7.51 -6.73 -11.44
CA LEU A 249 -8.51 -5.82 -10.87
C LEU A 249 -8.25 -5.50 -9.40
N TYR A 250 -7.61 -6.40 -8.65
CA TYR A 250 -7.43 -6.25 -7.21
C TYR A 250 -5.96 -6.15 -6.81
N ILE A 251 -5.16 -7.16 -7.14
CA ILE A 251 -3.79 -7.29 -6.58
C ILE A 251 -2.86 -6.22 -7.14
N LEU A 252 -2.78 -6.09 -8.46
CA LEU A 252 -1.88 -5.14 -9.11
C LEU A 252 -2.19 -3.69 -8.68
N PRO A 253 -3.43 -3.18 -8.75
CA PRO A 253 -3.74 -1.82 -8.32
C PRO A 253 -3.34 -1.50 -6.88
N ILE A 254 -3.56 -2.44 -5.95
CA ILE A 254 -3.15 -2.29 -4.56
C ILE A 254 -1.62 -2.15 -4.46
N LEU A 255 -0.87 -3.01 -5.16
CA LEU A 255 0.59 -2.96 -5.18
C LEU A 255 1.12 -1.67 -5.82
N TYR A 256 0.53 -1.22 -6.92
CA TYR A 256 0.88 0.05 -7.56
C TYR A 256 0.59 1.25 -6.66
N GLY A 257 -0.56 1.26 -5.97
CA GLY A 257 -0.91 2.28 -4.97
C GLY A 257 0.06 2.30 -3.78
N LEU A 258 0.48 1.11 -3.30
CA LEU A 258 1.52 0.98 -2.26
C LEU A 258 2.85 1.58 -2.71
N ILE A 259 3.30 1.33 -3.94
CA ILE A 259 4.54 1.93 -4.46
C ILE A 259 4.41 3.45 -4.57
N GLY A 260 3.25 3.96 -5.03
CA GLY A 260 2.97 5.40 -5.08
C GLY A 260 3.10 6.05 -3.70
N ALA A 261 2.48 5.45 -2.68
CA ALA A 261 2.58 5.95 -1.31
C ALA A 261 3.99 5.81 -0.72
N SER A 262 4.69 4.72 -1.02
CA SER A 262 6.10 4.53 -0.65
C SER A 262 6.99 5.61 -1.25
N ALA A 263 6.80 5.98 -2.52
CA ALA A 263 7.54 7.06 -3.15
C ALA A 263 7.30 8.41 -2.44
N TYR A 264 6.05 8.71 -2.08
CA TYR A 264 5.72 9.87 -1.27
C TYR A 264 6.40 9.84 0.11
N VAL A 265 6.35 8.70 0.80
CA VAL A 265 6.97 8.53 2.12
C VAL A 265 8.49 8.72 2.06
N LEU A 266 9.16 8.09 1.10
CA LEU A 266 10.62 8.24 0.92
C LEU A 266 11.01 9.68 0.58
N ARG A 267 10.24 10.35 -0.30
CA ARG A 267 10.45 11.77 -0.62
C ARG A 267 10.28 12.64 0.63
N THR A 268 9.22 12.40 1.40
CA THR A 268 8.91 13.15 2.62
C THR A 268 9.98 12.95 3.69
N LEU A 269 10.43 11.70 3.89
CA LEU A 269 11.54 11.39 4.80
C LEU A 269 12.82 12.08 4.37
N SER A 270 13.15 12.05 3.07
CA SER A 270 14.32 12.75 2.53
C SER A 270 14.27 14.24 2.82
N GLN A 271 13.10 14.88 2.67
CA GLN A 271 12.91 16.29 3.00
C GLN A 271 13.03 16.54 4.51
N GLN A 272 12.33 15.77 5.36
CA GLN A 272 12.36 15.93 6.81
C GLN A 272 13.74 15.72 7.43
N ILE A 273 14.56 14.83 6.85
CA ILE A 273 15.95 14.61 7.25
C ILE A 273 16.82 15.81 6.85
N LYS A 274 16.65 16.34 5.64
CA LYS A 274 17.35 17.55 5.19
C LYS A 274 17.02 18.76 6.06
N THR A 275 15.75 18.92 6.43
CA THR A 275 15.28 20.06 7.22
C THR A 275 15.39 19.86 8.72
N ARG A 276 15.86 18.71 9.22
CA ARG A 276 15.89 18.38 10.65
C ARG A 276 14.51 18.62 11.32
N THR A 277 13.44 18.12 10.71
CA THR A 277 12.07 18.19 11.28
C THR A 277 11.43 16.81 11.52
N PHE A 278 12.20 15.73 11.41
CA PHE A 278 11.72 14.37 11.67
C PHE A 278 11.42 14.14 13.15
N THR A 279 10.16 13.85 13.47
CA THR A 279 9.71 13.54 14.85
C THR A 279 9.16 12.12 14.94
N ARG A 280 9.08 11.54 16.16
CA ARG A 280 8.48 10.22 16.36
C ARG A 280 7.02 10.14 15.89
N ALA A 281 6.24 11.21 16.06
CA ALA A 281 4.87 11.32 15.55
C ALA A 281 4.78 11.22 14.00
N SER A 282 5.86 11.59 13.30
CA SER A 282 5.94 11.45 11.84
C SER A 282 5.90 9.97 11.42
N LYS A 283 6.41 9.04 12.23
CA LYS A 283 6.37 7.59 11.92
C LYS A 283 4.93 7.08 11.77
N ILE A 284 4.03 7.42 12.70
CA ILE A 284 2.63 6.97 12.69
C ILE A 284 1.91 7.53 11.44
N ARG A 285 2.11 8.82 11.16
CA ARG A 285 1.52 9.48 9.99
C ARG A 285 1.95 8.82 8.68
N LEU A 286 3.24 8.46 8.56
CA LEU A 286 3.78 7.80 7.37
C LEU A 286 3.27 6.35 7.24
N GLN A 287 3.02 5.63 8.33
CA GLN A 287 2.40 4.29 8.27
C GLN A 287 0.95 4.35 7.78
N LEU A 288 0.14 5.25 8.34
CA LEU A 288 -1.23 5.47 7.89
C LEU A 288 -1.28 5.82 6.40
N ARG A 289 -0.30 6.63 5.94
CA ARG A 289 -0.17 7.00 4.53
C ARG A 289 0.00 5.80 3.61
N ILE A 290 0.82 4.81 3.98
CA ILE A 290 1.03 3.60 3.16
C ILE A 290 -0.28 2.81 3.02
N VAL A 291 -1.02 2.62 4.12
CA VAL A 291 -2.30 1.90 4.10
C VAL A 291 -3.34 2.63 3.26
N LEU A 292 -3.44 3.95 3.40
CA LEU A 292 -4.32 4.77 2.57
C LEU A 292 -3.93 4.70 1.09
N GLY A 293 -2.64 4.56 0.78
CA GLY A 293 -2.17 4.43 -0.60
C GLY A 293 -2.61 3.14 -1.26
N ALA A 294 -2.57 2.03 -0.51
CA ALA A 294 -3.12 0.74 -0.95
C ALA A 294 -4.62 0.86 -1.27
N LEU A 295 -5.38 1.48 -0.37
CA LEU A 295 -6.82 1.72 -0.54
C LEU A 295 -7.12 2.65 -1.72
N ALA A 296 -6.31 3.69 -1.92
CA ALA A 296 -6.43 4.62 -3.05
C ALA A 296 -6.22 3.90 -4.39
N GLY A 297 -5.17 3.07 -4.49
CA GLY A 297 -4.90 2.25 -5.67
C GLY A 297 -6.05 1.29 -5.99
N PHE A 298 -6.57 0.60 -4.97
CA PHE A 298 -7.76 -0.25 -5.11
C PHE A 298 -8.98 0.53 -5.57
N SER A 299 -9.27 1.67 -4.93
CA SER A 299 -10.45 2.49 -5.23
C SER A 299 -10.45 2.94 -6.68
N ILE A 300 -9.32 3.48 -7.18
CA ILE A 300 -9.20 3.89 -8.57
C ILE A 300 -9.41 2.73 -9.53
N ALA A 301 -8.82 1.56 -9.26
CA ALA A 301 -9.04 0.41 -10.14
C ALA A 301 -10.48 -0.08 -10.12
N TRP A 302 -11.22 0.05 -9.01
CA TRP A 302 -12.64 -0.27 -9.01
C TRP A 302 -13.46 0.73 -9.83
N PHE A 303 -13.15 2.03 -9.73
CA PHE A 303 -13.85 3.09 -10.49
C PHE A 303 -13.50 3.11 -11.97
N VAL A 304 -12.28 2.70 -12.33
CA VAL A 304 -11.72 2.81 -13.69
C VAL A 304 -11.58 1.45 -14.39
N GLY A 305 -11.73 0.34 -13.68
CA GLY A 305 -11.32 -1.03 -14.07
C GLY A 305 -12.04 -1.70 -15.23
N GLY A 306 -12.61 -0.94 -16.17
CA GLY A 306 -12.83 -1.44 -17.53
C GLY A 306 -11.52 -1.48 -18.32
N ASP A 307 -11.48 -2.26 -19.41
CA ASP A 307 -10.36 -2.31 -20.38
C ASP A 307 -10.10 -0.94 -21.07
N ASP A 308 -10.95 0.05 -20.80
CA ASP A 308 -10.86 1.38 -21.38
C ASP A 308 -9.85 2.26 -20.63
N SER A 309 -8.73 2.53 -21.30
CA SER A 309 -7.79 3.56 -20.87
C SER A 309 -8.47 4.94 -20.76
N VAL A 310 -8.28 5.64 -19.64
CA VAL A 310 -8.92 6.95 -19.40
C VAL A 310 -8.21 8.03 -20.22
N LYS A 311 -8.97 8.70 -21.10
CA LYS A 311 -8.50 9.87 -21.83
C LYS A 311 -8.78 11.13 -21.00
N ILE A 312 -7.73 11.80 -20.56
CA ILE A 312 -7.86 13.11 -19.90
C ILE A 312 -8.08 14.17 -20.98
N ALA A 313 -9.11 15.00 -20.81
CA ALA A 313 -9.40 16.11 -21.72
C ALA A 313 -8.16 17.00 -21.89
N GLY A 314 -7.65 17.12 -23.13
CA GLY A 314 -6.44 17.88 -23.47
C GLY A 314 -5.15 17.06 -23.57
N ASN A 315 -5.16 15.77 -23.24
CA ASN A 315 -3.99 14.89 -23.36
C ASN A 315 -4.22 13.80 -24.44
N THR A 316 -3.27 13.64 -25.37
CA THR A 316 -3.38 12.64 -26.45
C THR A 316 -2.97 11.23 -26.02
N ALA A 317 -2.29 11.09 -24.88
CA ALA A 317 -1.90 9.80 -24.31
C ALA A 317 -2.91 9.35 -23.25
N PRO A 318 -3.61 8.20 -23.44
CA PRO A 318 -4.46 7.62 -22.41
C PRO A 318 -3.63 7.18 -21.21
N LEU A 319 -4.11 7.42 -19.99
CA LEU A 319 -3.49 6.85 -18.79
C LEU A 319 -4.04 5.45 -18.55
N THR A 320 -3.13 4.49 -18.31
CA THR A 320 -3.53 3.13 -17.94
C THR A 320 -4.12 3.12 -16.53
N PRO A 321 -5.08 2.22 -16.23
CA PRO A 321 -5.67 2.11 -14.89
C PRO A 321 -4.63 1.90 -13.79
N LEU A 322 -3.57 1.13 -14.06
CA LEU A 322 -2.46 0.89 -13.12
C LEU A 322 -1.62 2.15 -12.85
N ALA A 323 -1.40 3.00 -13.87
CA ALA A 323 -0.72 4.27 -13.70
C ALA A 323 -1.55 5.23 -12.83
N LEU A 324 -2.87 5.23 -13.00
CA LEU A 324 -3.79 5.99 -12.15
C LEU A 324 -3.78 5.46 -10.70
N ALA A 325 -3.75 4.15 -10.50
CA ALA A 325 -3.63 3.56 -9.16
C ALA A 325 -2.34 3.98 -8.45
N PHE A 326 -1.21 3.98 -9.17
CA PHE A 326 0.06 4.52 -8.67
C PHE A 326 -0.05 6.00 -8.30
N LEU A 327 -0.60 6.83 -9.20
CA LEU A 327 -0.74 8.26 -8.98
C LEU A 327 -1.64 8.57 -7.78
N ALA A 328 -2.74 7.84 -7.63
CA ALA A 328 -3.64 7.98 -6.49
C ALA A 328 -2.97 7.59 -5.17
N GLY A 329 -2.14 6.55 -5.15
CA GLY A 329 -1.33 6.20 -3.99
C GLY A 329 -0.29 7.27 -3.64
N TYR A 330 0.28 7.94 -4.63
CA TYR A 330 1.22 9.05 -4.42
C TYR A 330 0.53 10.32 -3.89
N SER A 331 -0.61 10.68 -4.50
CA SER A 331 -1.37 11.91 -4.24
C SER A 331 -2.73 11.61 -3.58
N ILE A 332 -2.72 10.98 -2.41
CA ILE A 332 -3.94 10.58 -1.69
C ILE A 332 -4.82 11.78 -1.32
N GLU A 333 -4.24 12.95 -0.99
CA GLU A 333 -5.03 14.16 -0.73
C GLU A 333 -5.84 14.59 -1.94
N LEU A 334 -5.26 14.47 -3.14
CA LEU A 334 -5.94 14.82 -4.38
C LEU A 334 -7.10 13.86 -4.65
N LEU A 335 -6.93 12.57 -4.35
CA LEU A 335 -7.99 11.58 -4.44
C LEU A 335 -9.16 11.93 -3.50
N PHE A 336 -8.87 12.19 -2.22
CA PHE A 336 -9.93 12.54 -1.26
C PHE A 336 -10.62 13.85 -1.63
N SER A 337 -9.88 14.88 -2.04
CA SER A 337 -10.47 16.13 -2.53
C SER A 337 -11.37 15.90 -3.75
N ALA A 338 -10.98 15.04 -4.67
CA ALA A 338 -11.81 14.69 -5.82
C ALA A 338 -13.08 13.92 -5.41
N MET A 339 -12.98 13.00 -4.44
CA MET A 339 -14.14 12.29 -3.90
C MET A 339 -15.10 13.24 -3.17
N ASP A 340 -14.58 14.14 -2.34
CA ASP A 340 -15.39 15.15 -1.62
C ASP A 340 -16.13 16.04 -2.62
N THR A 341 -15.45 16.51 -3.66
CA THR A 341 -16.06 17.30 -4.75
C THR A 341 -17.19 16.53 -5.44
N LEU A 342 -16.99 15.24 -5.69
CA LEU A 342 -18.00 14.38 -6.31
C LEU A 342 -19.22 14.18 -5.39
N VAL A 343 -19.00 13.97 -4.09
CA VAL A 343 -20.07 13.85 -3.08
C VAL A 343 -20.86 15.16 -2.96
N GLU A 344 -20.19 16.31 -2.96
CA GLU A 344 -20.81 17.62 -2.93
C GLU A 344 -21.70 17.86 -4.16
N ALA A 345 -21.23 17.49 -5.36
CA ALA A 345 -22.01 17.61 -6.60
C ALA A 345 -23.32 16.80 -6.53
N PHE A 346 -23.28 15.57 -6.00
CA PHE A 346 -24.48 14.75 -5.81
C PHE A 346 -25.41 15.29 -4.72
N THR A 347 -24.87 15.98 -3.71
CA THR A 347 -25.65 16.52 -2.60
C THR A 347 -26.34 17.84 -2.98
N GLN A 348 -25.67 18.71 -3.75
CA GLN A 348 -26.24 19.97 -4.24
C GLN A 348 -27.38 19.75 -5.25
N GLY A 349 -27.33 18.67 -6.04
CA GLY A 349 -28.41 18.29 -6.96
C GLY A 349 -29.75 17.94 -6.29
N ARG A 350 -29.79 17.70 -4.97
CA ARG A 350 -31.03 17.46 -4.21
C ARG A 350 -31.64 18.71 -3.57
N ALA A 351 -30.93 19.83 -3.52
CA ALA A 351 -31.31 20.97 -2.67
C ALA A 351 -32.08 22.10 -3.38
N HIS A 352 -32.52 21.94 -4.63
CA HIS A 352 -33.25 23.00 -5.33
C HIS A 352 -34.58 22.53 -5.95
N LYS A 353 -35.58 22.32 -5.09
CA LYS A 353 -36.98 22.59 -5.46
C LYS A 353 -37.51 23.64 -4.47
N PRO A 354 -37.39 24.95 -4.75
CA PRO A 354 -38.08 25.94 -3.94
C PRO A 354 -39.57 25.64 -4.03
N MET A 355 -40.18 25.41 -2.87
CA MET A 355 -41.61 25.30 -2.71
C MET A 355 -42.19 26.66 -3.09
N GLN A 356 -42.62 26.80 -4.35
CA GLN A 356 -43.44 27.93 -4.76
C GLN A 356 -44.73 27.83 -3.95
N LEU A 357 -44.82 28.63 -2.90
CA LEU A 357 -46.07 28.92 -2.22
C LEU A 357 -46.96 29.60 -3.26
N GLU A 358 -47.84 28.82 -3.88
CA GLU A 358 -49.01 29.32 -4.60
C GLU A 358 -49.73 30.29 -3.66
N SER A 359 -49.72 31.56 -4.06
CA SER A 359 -50.52 32.60 -3.43
C SER A 359 -51.99 32.26 -3.72
N PRO A 360 -52.89 32.21 -2.73
CA PRO A 360 -54.29 31.98 -3.00
C PRO A 360 -54.83 33.19 -3.77
N ASN A 361 -55.21 32.94 -5.03
CA ASN A 361 -55.88 33.93 -5.86
C ASN A 361 -57.33 34.09 -5.38
N LYS A 362 -57.83 35.32 -5.54
CA LYS A 362 -59.11 35.89 -5.06
C LYS A 362 -60.33 34.99 -5.12
#